data_AF-A0A1V5MEH1-F1
#
_entry.id   AF-A0A1V5MEH1-F1
#
_cell.length_a   1.000
_cell.length_b   1.000
_cell.length_c   1.000
_cell.angle_alpha   90.00
_cell.angle_beta   90.00
_cell.angle_gamma   90.00
#
_symmetry.space_group_name_H-M   'P 1'
#
loop_
_entity.id
_entity.type
_entity.pdbx_description
1 polymer ?
#
loop_
_entity_poly.entity_id
_entity_poly.type
_entity_poly.pdbx_seq_one_letter_code
_entity_poly.pdbx_strand_id
1 'polypeptide(L)'
;MKNDRKSINSLTSLRFFAAFSIVVYHAQAQFPFLVSLTKEFELEQAVSFFFVLSGFILTYAHQDLSLRNAKQYLISRFWRIYPVHIFALGTLFVLLPGHTQLFRDWQVSSAYLTMTHGWIPVQKFYFAWNSPSWSISAEWFFYICLPVLLIAGRKRLVFPVLITLCSLAGCFLVAAITKIPQDSLQGASSHGLLYINPLARIFEFALGISIALTREKIPNAKFPTLLELLTLSLMVAVCHISTKLSAINTIRLPEYSILWASHGGLSGFSSALLILVFQQEKGLVSKILQHQPLVLLGEISFAMYMLHYIFLCYKFECLPLANTFADFAVFLLVLIAASFFVFSFIETPTRRIFKSEKKRDNNTEIRVVVKSLSRVLLKASLVVLLIYITIPGKQTYENEMVDTVPIVMKPVNFDRRIEILELYRSNKAIYCRFRAIKGLLLSELVECQLLDKDLHAKMFLRQALSAKPEAISAGELFDLKVPASIDQLSNSSYISLKIVRRNGKPLYPQNGFRDDNGSRLLIALRNCLE
;
A
#
# COMPACT_ATOMS: atom_id res chain seq x y z
N MET A 1 18.20 -9.45 -37.94
CA MET A 1 17.09 -8.47 -37.87
C MET A 1 16.59 -8.39 -36.44
N LYS A 2 16.92 -7.31 -35.71
CA LYS A 2 16.32 -7.06 -34.39
C LYS A 2 14.86 -6.66 -34.62
N ASN A 3 13.92 -7.50 -34.19
CA ASN A 3 12.50 -7.17 -34.28
C ASN A 3 12.22 -5.97 -33.38
N ASP A 4 11.97 -4.83 -34.00
CA ASP A 4 11.52 -3.60 -33.35
C ASP A 4 10.07 -3.79 -32.88
N ARG A 5 9.90 -4.47 -31.74
CA ARG A 5 8.58 -4.77 -31.18
C ARG A 5 7.90 -3.48 -30.72
N LYS A 6 6.68 -3.27 -31.21
CA LYS A 6 5.86 -2.08 -30.96
C LYS A 6 5.40 -2.04 -29.50
N SER A 7 5.37 -0.85 -28.90
CA SER A 7 4.72 -0.64 -27.60
C SER A 7 3.23 -0.94 -27.72
N ILE A 8 2.65 -1.52 -26.66
CA ILE A 8 1.21 -1.75 -26.56
C ILE A 8 0.67 -0.62 -25.68
N ASN A 9 0.12 0.40 -26.34
CA ASN A 9 -0.28 1.66 -25.74
C ASN A 9 -1.53 1.49 -24.88
N SER A 10 -2.49 0.63 -25.29
CA SER A 10 -3.68 0.34 -24.48
C SER A 10 -3.32 -0.17 -23.08
N LEU A 11 -2.40 -1.14 -23.01
CA LEU A 11 -1.90 -1.70 -21.75
C LEU A 11 -1.06 -0.69 -20.97
N THR A 12 -0.39 0.24 -21.64
CA THR A 12 0.35 1.32 -20.96
C THR A 12 -0.63 2.22 -20.23
N SER A 13 -1.69 2.69 -20.89
CA SER A 13 -2.73 3.52 -20.27
C SER A 13 -3.48 2.81 -19.14
N LEU A 14 -3.73 1.51 -19.25
CA LEU A 14 -4.34 0.72 -18.17
C LEU A 14 -3.50 0.72 -16.87
N ARG A 15 -2.18 0.91 -16.96
CA ARG A 15 -1.32 1.07 -15.77
C ARG A 15 -1.68 2.29 -14.94
N PHE A 16 -2.17 3.36 -15.57
CA PHE A 16 -2.64 4.54 -14.84
C PHE A 16 -3.85 4.21 -13.98
N PHE A 17 -4.88 3.59 -14.56
CA PHE A 17 -6.09 3.23 -13.83
C PHE A 17 -5.79 2.25 -12.70
N ALA A 18 -4.92 1.26 -12.94
CA ALA A 18 -4.48 0.35 -11.90
C ALA A 18 -3.74 1.07 -10.76
N ALA A 19 -2.81 1.98 -11.06
CA ALA A 19 -2.12 2.78 -10.05
C ALA A 19 -3.10 3.70 -9.30
N PHE A 20 -4.03 4.33 -10.01
CA PHE A 20 -5.03 5.22 -9.44
C PHE A 20 -5.97 4.49 -8.46
N SER A 21 -6.39 3.25 -8.76
CA SER A 21 -7.15 2.42 -7.82
C SER A 21 -6.41 2.22 -6.49
N ILE A 22 -5.09 2.01 -6.52
CA ILE A 22 -4.26 1.89 -5.30
C ILE A 22 -4.17 3.22 -4.56
N VAL A 23 -4.04 4.34 -5.28
CA VAL A 23 -4.07 5.68 -4.68
C VAL A 23 -5.38 5.91 -3.93
N VAL A 24 -6.52 5.58 -4.55
CA VAL A 24 -7.86 5.70 -3.95
C VAL A 24 -7.98 4.79 -2.72
N TYR A 25 -7.50 3.54 -2.82
CA TYR A 25 -7.49 2.59 -1.71
C TYR A 25 -6.76 3.14 -0.48
N HIS A 26 -5.56 3.68 -0.63
CA HIS A 26 -4.83 4.25 0.50
C HIS A 26 -5.35 5.62 0.96
N ALA A 27 -5.88 6.42 0.03
CA ALA A 27 -6.46 7.73 0.33
C ALA A 27 -7.72 7.63 1.22
N GLN A 28 -8.43 6.51 1.22
CA GLN A 28 -9.62 6.30 2.06
C GLN A 28 -9.38 6.58 3.55
N ALA A 29 -8.15 6.36 4.04
CA ALA A 29 -7.78 6.58 5.44
C ALA A 29 -7.87 8.07 5.85
N GLN A 30 -7.82 8.98 4.87
CA GLN A 30 -7.87 10.42 5.11
C GLN A 30 -9.09 11.10 4.48
N PHE A 31 -9.68 10.50 3.45
CA PHE A 31 -10.79 11.08 2.71
C PHE A 31 -12.03 10.19 2.88
N PRO A 32 -12.89 10.47 3.88
CA PRO A 32 -13.99 9.57 4.27
C PRO A 32 -14.98 9.26 3.15
N PHE A 33 -15.17 10.18 2.19
CA PHE A 33 -16.06 9.97 1.05
C PHE A 33 -15.61 8.84 0.11
N LEU A 34 -14.35 8.38 0.20
CA LEU A 34 -13.86 7.23 -0.56
C LEU A 34 -14.20 5.89 0.10
N VAL A 35 -14.54 5.88 1.39
CA VAL A 35 -14.78 4.65 2.17
C VAL A 35 -15.98 3.87 1.64
N SER A 36 -17.01 4.55 1.14
CA SER A 36 -18.16 3.88 0.52
C SER A 36 -17.75 3.09 -0.72
N LEU A 37 -16.85 3.63 -1.53
CA LEU A 37 -16.33 2.96 -2.72
C LEU A 37 -15.44 1.77 -2.36
N THR A 38 -14.50 1.94 -1.43
CA THR A 38 -13.53 0.89 -1.05
C THR A 38 -14.14 -0.23 -0.21
N LYS A 39 -15.26 0.01 0.48
CA LYS A 39 -16.05 -1.06 1.11
C LYS A 39 -16.71 -1.97 0.09
N GLU A 40 -17.15 -1.41 -1.03
CA GLU A 40 -17.83 -2.16 -2.08
C GLU A 40 -16.88 -2.81 -3.07
N PHE A 41 -15.63 -2.32 -3.20
CA PHE A 41 -14.66 -2.82 -4.17
C PHE A 41 -13.25 -2.92 -3.57
N GLU A 42 -12.65 -4.12 -3.67
CA GLU A 42 -11.29 -4.38 -3.20
C GLU A 42 -10.25 -3.81 -4.17
N LEU A 43 -10.03 -2.49 -4.09
CA LEU A 43 -9.22 -1.75 -5.07
C LEU A 43 -7.72 -2.09 -5.02
N GLU A 44 -7.21 -2.64 -3.92
CA GLU A 44 -5.80 -3.05 -3.82
C GLU A 44 -5.44 -4.21 -4.76
N GLN A 45 -6.43 -4.96 -5.23
CA GLN A 45 -6.24 -6.03 -6.22
C GLN A 45 -5.67 -5.56 -7.55
N ALA A 46 -5.69 -4.25 -7.82
CA ALA A 46 -5.05 -3.69 -9.00
C ALA A 46 -3.52 -3.96 -9.04
N VAL A 47 -2.89 -4.33 -7.92
CA VAL A 47 -1.50 -4.82 -7.90
C VAL A 47 -1.33 -6.09 -8.76
N SER A 48 -2.32 -7.00 -8.75
CA SER A 48 -2.31 -8.21 -9.58
C SER A 48 -2.15 -7.92 -11.07
N PHE A 49 -2.79 -6.84 -11.55
CA PHE A 49 -2.64 -6.42 -12.94
C PHE A 49 -1.19 -6.11 -13.29
N PHE A 50 -0.45 -5.43 -12.42
CA PHE A 50 0.96 -5.12 -12.65
C PHE A 50 1.81 -6.39 -12.74
N PHE A 51 1.60 -7.36 -11.85
CA PHE A 51 2.38 -8.60 -11.85
C PHE A 51 2.13 -9.45 -13.09
N VAL A 52 0.86 -9.61 -13.51
CA VAL A 52 0.55 -10.30 -14.78
C VAL A 52 1.11 -9.52 -15.97
N LEU A 53 0.98 -8.19 -15.97
CA LEU A 53 1.49 -7.34 -17.05
C LEU A 53 3.01 -7.44 -17.16
N SER A 54 3.73 -7.52 -16.04
CA SER A 54 5.19 -7.68 -16.03
C SER A 54 5.62 -9.02 -16.62
N GLY A 55 4.94 -10.12 -16.27
CA GLY A 55 5.19 -11.42 -16.89
C GLY A 55 5.01 -11.39 -18.41
N PHE A 56 3.94 -10.72 -18.85
CA PHE A 56 3.62 -10.57 -20.27
C PHE A 56 4.62 -9.68 -21.02
N ILE A 57 4.81 -8.42 -20.59
CA ILE A 57 5.66 -7.44 -21.30
C ILE A 57 7.12 -7.90 -21.31
N LEU A 58 7.65 -8.47 -20.22
CA LEU A 58 9.05 -8.88 -20.18
C LEU A 58 9.31 -10.08 -21.09
N THR A 59 8.42 -11.08 -21.07
CA THR A 59 8.51 -12.22 -21.98
C THR A 59 8.35 -11.76 -23.43
N TYR A 60 7.43 -10.82 -23.68
CA TYR A 60 7.23 -10.22 -24.98
C TYR A 60 8.43 -9.38 -25.45
N ALA A 61 9.14 -8.69 -24.57
CA ALA A 61 10.29 -7.88 -24.94
C ALA A 61 11.58 -8.71 -25.08
N HIS A 62 11.72 -9.79 -24.31
CA HIS A 62 12.94 -10.58 -24.15
C HIS A 62 12.74 -12.05 -24.55
N GLN A 63 12.10 -12.32 -25.69
CA GLN A 63 11.95 -13.71 -26.17
C GLN A 63 13.29 -14.38 -26.51
N ASP A 64 14.36 -13.63 -26.76
CA ASP A 64 15.72 -14.11 -27.03
C ASP A 64 16.59 -14.19 -25.76
N LEU A 65 15.97 -14.11 -24.58
CA LEU A 65 16.69 -14.26 -23.31
C LEU A 65 17.40 -15.63 -23.23
N SER A 66 18.67 -15.57 -22.87
CA SER A 66 19.59 -16.69 -22.76
C SER A 66 20.59 -16.45 -21.62
N LEU A 67 21.38 -17.45 -21.25
CA LEU A 67 22.40 -17.28 -20.20
C LEU A 67 23.42 -16.19 -20.53
N ARG A 68 23.68 -15.94 -21.83
CA ARG A 68 24.64 -14.94 -22.30
C ARG A 68 24.19 -13.51 -22.04
N ASN A 69 22.90 -13.22 -22.14
CA ASN A 69 22.35 -11.86 -21.97
C ASN A 69 21.57 -11.68 -20.65
N ALA A 70 21.41 -12.72 -19.83
CA ALA A 70 20.70 -12.67 -18.55
C ALA A 70 21.26 -11.60 -17.59
N LYS A 71 22.59 -11.46 -17.49
CA LYS A 71 23.22 -10.42 -16.67
C LYS A 71 22.83 -9.01 -17.12
N GLN A 72 22.90 -8.74 -18.43
CA GLN A 72 22.56 -7.44 -19.00
C GLN A 72 21.06 -7.14 -18.82
N TYR A 73 20.22 -8.16 -18.97
CA TYR A 73 18.79 -8.07 -18.66
C TYR A 73 18.55 -7.65 -17.20
N LEU A 74 19.17 -8.33 -16.22
CA LEU A 74 19.02 -8.02 -14.80
C LEU A 74 19.51 -6.60 -14.48
N ILE A 75 20.64 -6.17 -15.03
CA ILE A 75 21.14 -4.80 -14.86
C ILE A 75 20.14 -3.78 -15.41
N SER A 76 19.60 -4.00 -16.62
CA SER A 76 18.58 -3.13 -17.21
C SER A 76 17.32 -3.06 -16.35
N ARG A 77 16.93 -4.16 -15.73
CA ARG A 77 15.76 -4.25 -14.84
C ARG A 77 16.01 -3.62 -13.47
N PHE A 78 17.20 -3.75 -12.92
CA PHE A 78 17.58 -3.08 -11.67
C PHE A 78 17.50 -1.55 -11.82
N TRP A 79 18.13 -1.00 -12.86
CA TRP A 79 18.11 0.44 -13.15
C TRP A 79 16.74 0.97 -13.57
N ARG A 80 15.80 0.07 -13.89
CA ARG A 80 14.41 0.43 -14.20
C ARG A 80 13.63 0.84 -12.94
N ILE A 81 13.87 0.18 -11.80
CA ILE A 81 13.07 0.33 -10.57
C ILE A 81 13.85 0.98 -9.42
N TYR A 82 15.14 0.67 -9.28
CA TYR A 82 15.94 1.05 -8.11
C TYR A 82 16.10 2.56 -7.91
N PRO A 83 16.39 3.37 -8.95
CA PRO A 83 16.55 4.82 -8.76
C PRO A 83 15.30 5.51 -8.22
N VAL A 84 14.12 5.09 -8.71
CA VAL A 84 12.83 5.64 -8.23
C VAL A 84 12.54 5.16 -6.81
N HIS A 85 12.87 3.91 -6.48
CA HIS A 85 12.75 3.39 -5.11
C HIS A 85 13.59 4.18 -4.11
N ILE A 86 14.88 4.39 -4.42
CA ILE A 86 15.77 5.18 -3.56
C ILE A 86 15.31 6.64 -3.47
N PHE A 87 14.85 7.22 -4.58
CA PHE A 87 14.30 8.58 -4.56
C PHE A 87 13.05 8.68 -3.67
N ALA A 88 12.14 7.70 -3.74
CA ALA A 88 10.96 7.65 -2.88
C ALA A 88 11.36 7.52 -1.41
N LEU A 89 12.31 6.65 -1.07
CA LEU A 89 12.84 6.57 0.30
C LEU A 89 13.47 7.88 0.76
N GLY A 90 14.29 8.53 -0.08
CA GLY A 90 14.85 9.85 0.23
C GLY A 90 13.75 10.90 0.46
N THR A 91 12.71 10.89 -0.38
CA THR A 91 11.54 11.78 -0.23
C THR A 91 10.83 11.54 1.09
N LEU A 92 10.62 10.26 1.48
CA LEU A 92 10.05 9.91 2.77
C LEU A 92 10.84 10.53 3.93
N PHE A 93 12.16 10.37 3.95
CA PHE A 93 12.99 10.87 5.06
C PHE A 93 13.14 12.39 5.09
N VAL A 94 13.11 13.06 3.94
CA VAL A 94 13.12 14.53 3.86
C VAL A 94 11.80 15.11 4.36
N LEU A 95 10.67 14.52 3.96
CA LEU A 95 9.34 15.01 4.34
C LEU A 95 8.96 14.63 5.77
N LEU A 96 9.42 13.46 6.24
CA LEU A 96 9.04 12.86 7.52
C LEU A 96 10.30 12.44 8.30
N PRO A 97 11.11 13.39 8.79
CA PRO A 97 12.40 13.09 9.44
C PRO A 97 12.25 12.27 10.72
N GLY A 98 11.08 12.24 11.37
CA GLY A 98 10.79 11.36 12.50
C GLY A 98 10.94 9.86 12.17
N HIS A 99 10.73 9.48 10.91
CA HIS A 99 10.87 8.09 10.44
C HIS A 99 12.34 7.66 10.26
N THR A 100 13.31 8.59 10.38
CA THR A 100 14.74 8.25 10.29
C THR A 100 15.23 7.35 11.42
N GLN A 101 14.53 7.30 12.56
CA GLN A 101 14.89 6.39 13.66
C GLN A 101 14.83 4.91 13.25
N LEU A 102 14.07 4.58 12.21
CA LEU A 102 13.96 3.24 11.66
C LEU A 102 15.24 2.77 10.95
N PHE A 103 16.16 3.67 10.57
CA PHE A 103 17.50 3.28 10.07
C PHE A 103 18.34 2.54 11.12
N ARG A 104 18.02 2.67 12.41
CA ARG A 104 18.73 1.97 13.49
C ARG A 104 18.60 0.45 13.38
N ASP A 105 17.55 -0.03 12.71
CA ASP A 105 17.42 -1.44 12.38
C ASP A 105 18.13 -1.74 11.05
N TRP A 106 19.36 -2.25 11.16
CA TRP A 106 20.19 -2.57 10.01
C TRP A 106 19.59 -3.70 9.15
N GLN A 107 18.79 -4.60 9.74
CA GLN A 107 18.18 -5.74 9.02
C GLN A 107 17.07 -5.23 8.10
N VAL A 108 16.19 -4.37 8.63
CA VAL A 108 15.14 -3.70 7.85
C VAL A 108 15.79 -2.83 6.79
N SER A 109 16.78 -2.01 7.15
CA SER A 109 17.46 -1.12 6.22
C SER A 109 18.11 -1.87 5.06
N SER A 110 18.80 -2.98 5.36
CA SER A 110 19.41 -3.84 4.35
C SER A 110 18.35 -4.41 3.42
N ALA A 111 17.22 -4.90 3.95
CA ALA A 111 16.15 -5.48 3.14
C ALA A 111 15.52 -4.46 2.18
N TYR A 112 15.37 -3.19 2.57
CA TYR A 112 14.90 -2.13 1.67
C TYR A 112 15.94 -1.73 0.62
N LEU A 113 17.24 -1.72 0.97
CA LEU A 113 18.33 -1.43 0.04
C LEU A 113 18.52 -2.55 -0.99
N THR A 114 18.24 -3.81 -0.64
CA THR A 114 18.28 -4.96 -1.54
C THR A 114 16.94 -5.23 -2.24
N MET A 115 15.88 -4.47 -1.91
CA MET A 115 14.51 -4.70 -2.36
C MET A 115 14.00 -6.12 -2.04
N THR A 116 14.39 -6.66 -0.89
CA THR A 116 13.98 -7.99 -0.39
C THR A 116 13.06 -7.91 0.82
N HIS A 117 12.63 -6.71 1.22
CA HIS A 117 11.75 -6.48 2.38
C HIS A 117 10.39 -7.16 2.25
N GLY A 118 9.87 -7.39 1.03
CA GLY A 118 8.65 -8.16 0.79
C GLY A 118 8.85 -9.68 0.78
N TRP A 119 10.09 -10.18 0.80
CA TRP A 119 10.37 -11.62 0.79
C TRP A 119 10.28 -12.23 2.18
N ILE A 120 10.34 -11.39 3.21
CA ILE A 120 10.28 -11.77 4.61
C ILE A 120 8.82 -11.59 5.05
N PRO A 121 8.08 -12.65 5.42
CA PRO A 121 6.64 -12.58 5.72
C PRO A 121 6.35 -12.00 7.11
N VAL A 122 7.07 -10.94 7.51
CA VAL A 122 7.00 -10.28 8.81
C VAL A 122 6.73 -8.79 8.59
N GLN A 123 5.66 -8.26 9.19
CA GLN A 123 5.17 -6.90 8.90
C GLN A 123 6.20 -5.80 9.16
N LYS A 124 7.05 -5.97 10.17
CA LYS A 124 8.19 -5.09 10.44
C LYS A 124 9.09 -4.87 9.22
N PHE A 125 9.20 -5.83 8.31
CA PHE A 125 10.01 -5.69 7.11
C PHE A 125 9.22 -5.05 5.97
N TYR A 126 8.06 -5.58 5.61
CA TYR A 126 7.38 -5.16 4.39
C TYR A 126 6.63 -3.81 4.49
N PHE A 127 6.26 -3.36 5.70
CA PHE A 127 5.56 -2.08 5.93
C PHE A 127 6.36 -1.05 6.75
N ALA A 128 7.67 -1.25 6.94
CA ALA A 128 8.48 -0.38 7.81
C ALA A 128 8.54 1.08 7.32
N TRP A 129 8.74 1.28 6.02
CA TRP A 129 8.93 2.59 5.39
C TRP A 129 7.82 2.88 4.38
N ASN A 130 8.15 2.86 3.09
CA ASN A 130 7.16 2.99 2.04
C ASN A 130 6.34 1.70 1.96
N SER A 131 5.20 1.65 2.67
CA SER A 131 4.38 0.44 2.81
C SER A 131 4.05 -0.21 1.45
N PRO A 132 3.50 0.48 0.43
CA PRO A 132 3.22 -0.12 -0.88
C PRO A 132 4.43 -0.65 -1.65
N SER A 133 5.67 -0.31 -1.25
CA SER A 133 6.88 -0.76 -1.97
C SER A 133 7.14 -2.26 -1.89
N TRP A 134 6.40 -3.01 -1.06
CA TRP A 134 6.47 -4.47 -1.02
C TRP A 134 6.21 -5.09 -2.42
N SER A 135 5.35 -4.47 -3.23
CA SER A 135 5.07 -4.96 -4.59
C SER A 135 6.28 -4.81 -5.51
N ILE A 136 7.13 -3.80 -5.29
CA ILE A 136 8.39 -3.61 -6.02
C ILE A 136 9.44 -4.64 -5.58
N SER A 137 9.41 -5.03 -4.30
CA SER A 137 10.21 -6.17 -3.82
C SER A 137 9.80 -7.48 -4.52
N ALA A 138 8.50 -7.68 -4.74
CA ALA A 138 8.02 -8.83 -5.50
C ALA A 138 8.37 -8.75 -6.99
N GLU A 139 8.26 -7.56 -7.59
CA GLU A 139 8.66 -7.31 -8.98
C GLU A 139 10.16 -7.58 -9.21
N TRP A 140 11.01 -7.18 -8.26
CA TRP A 140 12.44 -7.49 -8.30
C TRP A 140 12.71 -9.01 -8.26
N PHE A 141 11.97 -9.74 -7.43
CA PHE A 141 12.02 -11.20 -7.42
C PHE A 141 11.61 -11.79 -8.77
N PHE A 142 10.53 -11.30 -9.39
CA PHE A 142 10.10 -11.76 -10.71
C PHE A 142 11.13 -11.51 -11.80
N TYR A 143 11.86 -10.38 -11.73
CA TYR A 143 12.96 -10.11 -12.64
C TYR A 143 14.08 -11.15 -12.51
N ILE A 144 14.41 -11.55 -11.27
CA ILE A 144 15.39 -12.61 -11.01
C ILE A 144 14.89 -13.98 -11.51
N CYS A 145 13.60 -14.27 -11.37
CA CYS A 145 13.01 -15.54 -11.79
C CYS A 145 12.88 -15.69 -13.30
N LEU A 146 12.66 -14.62 -14.06
CA LEU A 146 12.35 -14.71 -15.49
C LEU A 146 13.41 -15.50 -16.32
N PRO A 147 14.73 -15.26 -16.17
CA PRO A 147 15.74 -16.08 -16.84
C PRO A 147 15.59 -17.58 -16.54
N VAL A 148 15.35 -17.95 -15.28
CA VAL A 148 15.15 -19.34 -14.88
C VAL A 148 13.90 -19.92 -15.53
N LEU A 149 12.77 -19.20 -15.46
CA LEU A 149 11.50 -19.62 -16.02
C LEU A 149 11.53 -19.83 -17.54
N LEU A 150 12.23 -18.96 -18.28
CA LEU A 150 12.31 -19.04 -19.74
C LEU A 150 13.39 -20.01 -20.24
N ILE A 151 14.58 -20.01 -19.60
CA ILE A 151 15.72 -20.82 -20.04
C ILE A 151 15.55 -22.27 -19.61
N ALA A 152 15.35 -22.53 -18.31
CA ALA A 152 15.18 -23.90 -17.81
C ALA A 152 13.87 -24.52 -18.31
N GLY A 153 12.81 -23.71 -18.38
CA GLY A 153 11.53 -24.12 -18.95
C GLY A 153 11.53 -24.32 -20.46
N ARG A 154 12.63 -24.00 -21.16
CA ARG A 154 12.75 -24.05 -22.63
C ARG A 154 11.58 -23.35 -23.34
N LYS A 155 11.06 -22.27 -22.75
CA LYS A 155 9.87 -21.53 -23.19
C LYS A 155 8.61 -22.40 -23.34
N ARG A 156 8.50 -23.50 -22.58
CA ARG A 156 7.31 -24.34 -22.51
C ARG A 156 6.43 -23.92 -21.34
N LEU A 157 5.11 -23.89 -21.56
CA LEU A 157 4.12 -23.49 -20.55
C LEU A 157 4.11 -24.38 -19.30
N VAL A 158 4.47 -25.66 -19.45
CA VAL A 158 4.47 -26.62 -18.34
C VAL A 158 5.34 -26.16 -17.17
N PHE A 159 6.44 -25.45 -17.44
CA PHE A 159 7.41 -25.09 -16.41
C PHE A 159 6.97 -23.91 -15.53
N PRO A 160 6.52 -22.75 -16.08
CA PRO A 160 5.87 -21.71 -15.28
C PRO A 160 4.65 -22.21 -14.50
N VAL A 161 3.85 -23.11 -15.09
CA VAL A 161 2.68 -23.71 -14.42
C VAL A 161 3.11 -24.59 -13.25
N LEU A 162 4.08 -25.49 -13.44
CA LEU A 162 4.54 -26.38 -12.39
C LEU A 162 5.16 -25.59 -11.21
N ILE A 163 6.02 -24.60 -11.49
CA ILE A 163 6.61 -23.75 -10.46
C ILE A 163 5.52 -23.00 -9.70
N THR A 164 4.53 -22.48 -10.41
CA THR A 164 3.38 -21.82 -9.79
C THR A 164 2.63 -22.74 -8.83
N LEU A 165 2.30 -23.96 -9.28
CA LEU A 165 1.60 -24.94 -8.46
C LEU A 165 2.43 -25.35 -7.24
N CYS A 166 3.72 -25.65 -7.43
CA CYS A 166 4.62 -26.02 -6.34
C CYS A 166 4.81 -24.87 -5.34
N SER A 167 4.96 -23.63 -5.81
CA SER A 167 5.17 -22.46 -4.95
C SER A 167 3.93 -22.14 -4.12
N LEU A 168 2.75 -22.11 -4.76
CA LEU A 168 1.49 -21.92 -4.05
C LEU A 168 1.24 -23.05 -3.05
N ALA A 169 1.32 -24.31 -3.49
CA ALA A 169 1.14 -25.47 -2.61
C ALA A 169 2.10 -25.42 -1.41
N GLY A 170 3.37 -25.05 -1.64
CA GLY A 170 4.36 -24.85 -0.58
C GLY A 170 3.96 -23.77 0.42
N CYS A 171 3.52 -22.60 -0.05
CA CYS A 171 3.08 -21.50 0.84
C CYS A 171 1.85 -21.89 1.66
N PHE A 172 0.85 -22.53 1.02
CA PHE A 172 -0.35 -23.03 1.70
C PHE A 172 0.00 -24.12 2.72
N LEU A 173 0.90 -25.05 2.37
CA LEU A 173 1.34 -26.12 3.26
C LEU A 173 2.09 -25.54 4.47
N VAL A 174 2.99 -24.59 4.26
CA VAL A 174 3.69 -23.89 5.36
C VAL A 174 2.68 -23.19 6.27
N ALA A 175 1.72 -22.44 5.71
CA ALA A 175 0.70 -21.77 6.50
C ALA A 175 -0.13 -22.77 7.33
N ALA A 176 -0.58 -23.86 6.70
CA ALA A 176 -1.40 -24.89 7.34
C ALA A 176 -0.66 -25.66 8.45
N ILE A 177 0.60 -26.05 8.23
CA ILE A 177 1.39 -26.81 9.21
C ILE A 177 1.78 -25.92 10.40
N THR A 178 2.24 -24.70 10.12
CA THR A 178 2.78 -23.81 11.17
C THR A 178 1.70 -23.06 11.93
N LYS A 179 0.46 -23.02 11.41
CA LYS A 179 -0.68 -22.28 11.98
C LYS A 179 -0.31 -20.82 12.29
N ILE A 180 0.46 -20.20 11.40
CA ILE A 180 0.88 -18.81 11.53
C ILE A 180 -0.35 -17.90 11.63
N PRO A 181 -0.32 -16.89 12.53
CA PRO A 181 -1.42 -15.95 12.68
C PRO A 181 -1.61 -15.15 11.39
N GLN A 182 -2.83 -14.61 11.19
CA GLN A 182 -3.11 -13.76 10.03
C GLN A 182 -2.16 -12.57 9.95
N ASP A 183 -2.03 -11.85 11.07
CA ASP A 183 -1.17 -10.67 11.20
C ASP A 183 -0.18 -10.82 12.35
N SER A 184 1.04 -10.34 12.13
CA SER A 184 2.08 -10.30 13.15
C SER A 184 3.11 -9.23 12.83
N LEU A 185 3.35 -8.34 13.81
CA LEU A 185 4.32 -7.28 13.68
C LEU A 185 5.76 -7.81 13.63
N GLN A 186 6.09 -8.73 14.53
CA GLN A 186 7.46 -9.21 14.76
C GLN A 186 7.69 -10.65 14.30
N GLY A 187 6.60 -11.43 14.09
CA GLY A 187 6.66 -12.81 13.65
C GLY A 187 6.13 -12.98 12.23
N ALA A 188 6.30 -14.19 11.69
CA ALA A 188 5.73 -14.54 10.40
C ALA A 188 4.20 -14.51 10.47
N SER A 189 3.56 -14.06 9.40
CA SER A 189 2.09 -14.00 9.29
C SER A 189 1.59 -14.57 7.97
N SER A 190 0.37 -15.10 7.95
CA SER A 190 -0.22 -15.63 6.71
C SER A 190 -0.52 -14.52 5.71
N HIS A 191 -0.83 -13.29 6.17
CA HIS A 191 -0.89 -12.11 5.31
C HIS A 191 0.47 -11.83 4.65
N GLY A 192 1.56 -11.85 5.43
CA GLY A 192 2.91 -11.72 4.89
C GLY A 192 3.27 -12.83 3.90
N LEU A 193 2.85 -14.07 4.14
CA LEU A 193 3.20 -15.23 3.32
C LEU A 193 2.35 -15.37 2.05
N LEU A 194 1.04 -15.15 2.13
CA LEU A 194 0.10 -15.46 1.04
C LEU A 194 -0.28 -14.23 0.21
N TYR A 195 -0.16 -13.03 0.76
CA TYR A 195 -0.41 -11.79 0.03
C TYR A 195 0.88 -11.08 -0.38
N ILE A 196 1.80 -10.87 0.56
CA ILE A 196 2.99 -10.04 0.30
C ILE A 196 4.12 -10.82 -0.38
N ASN A 197 4.38 -12.06 0.05
CA ASN A 197 5.54 -12.81 -0.39
C ASN A 197 5.47 -13.15 -1.90
N PRO A 198 6.54 -12.87 -2.68
CA PRO A 198 6.52 -13.13 -4.11
C PRO A 198 6.35 -14.61 -4.49
N LEU A 199 6.67 -15.56 -3.61
CA LEU A 199 6.41 -16.98 -3.84
C LEU A 199 4.92 -17.28 -3.98
N ALA A 200 4.06 -16.63 -3.19
CA ALA A 200 2.62 -16.77 -3.31
C ALA A 200 2.03 -15.96 -4.49
N ARG A 201 2.81 -15.03 -5.07
CA ARG A 201 2.40 -14.14 -6.17
C ARG A 201 2.97 -14.52 -7.54
N ILE A 202 3.92 -15.45 -7.59
CA ILE A 202 4.59 -15.90 -8.83
C ILE A 202 3.59 -16.43 -9.89
N PHE A 203 2.42 -16.90 -9.46
CA PHE A 203 1.37 -17.35 -10.36
C PHE A 203 0.90 -16.26 -11.33
N GLU A 204 0.81 -15.01 -10.88
CA GLU A 204 0.38 -13.88 -11.70
C GLU A 204 1.41 -13.59 -12.78
N PHE A 205 2.67 -13.58 -12.38
CA PHE A 205 3.79 -13.45 -13.30
C PHE A 205 3.80 -14.59 -14.33
N ALA A 206 3.55 -15.83 -13.90
CA ALA A 206 3.46 -16.99 -14.78
C ALA A 206 2.26 -16.95 -15.74
N LEU A 207 1.10 -16.41 -15.32
CA LEU A 207 -0.03 -16.14 -16.21
C LEU A 207 0.37 -15.18 -17.33
N GLY A 208 1.09 -14.11 -16.98
CA GLY A 208 1.63 -13.16 -17.95
C GLY A 208 2.60 -13.81 -18.95
N ILE A 209 3.56 -14.60 -18.46
CA ILE A 209 4.48 -15.39 -19.29
C ILE A 209 3.69 -16.30 -20.24
N SER A 210 2.66 -16.97 -19.73
CA SER A 210 1.84 -17.91 -20.49
C SER A 210 1.12 -17.23 -21.64
N ILE A 211 0.53 -16.06 -21.42
CA ILE A 211 -0.10 -15.25 -22.47
C ILE A 211 0.93 -14.85 -23.53
N ALA A 212 2.12 -14.40 -23.12
CA ALA A 212 3.16 -13.98 -24.06
C ALA A 212 3.67 -15.14 -24.93
N LEU A 213 3.78 -16.35 -24.37
CA LEU A 213 4.21 -17.55 -25.10
C LEU A 213 3.14 -18.11 -26.04
N THR A 214 1.86 -17.95 -25.72
CA THR A 214 0.75 -18.42 -26.56
C THR A 214 0.19 -17.37 -27.50
N ARG A 215 0.64 -16.11 -27.38
CA ARG A 215 0.14 -14.94 -28.13
C ARG A 215 -0.13 -15.20 -29.61
N GLU A 216 0.83 -15.80 -30.31
CA GLU A 216 0.74 -16.04 -31.76
C GLU A 216 -0.34 -17.06 -32.15
N LYS A 217 -0.75 -17.91 -31.20
CA LYS A 217 -1.82 -18.90 -31.37
C LYS A 217 -3.20 -18.33 -31.05
N ILE A 218 -3.28 -17.13 -30.45
CA ILE A 218 -4.54 -16.53 -30.05
C ILE A 218 -5.18 -15.90 -31.30
N PRO A 219 -6.37 -16.37 -31.72
CA PRO A 219 -7.04 -15.78 -32.86
C PRO A 219 -7.46 -14.34 -32.56
N ASN A 220 -7.55 -13.55 -33.62
CA ASN A 220 -8.08 -12.20 -33.53
C ASN A 220 -9.53 -12.22 -33.01
N ALA A 221 -9.84 -11.33 -32.07
CA ALA A 221 -11.17 -11.18 -31.55
C ALA A 221 -12.16 -10.79 -32.66
N LYS A 222 -13.26 -11.55 -32.81
CA LYS A 222 -14.36 -11.22 -33.72
C LYS A 222 -15.14 -9.99 -33.27
N PHE A 223 -15.36 -9.86 -31.95
CA PHE A 223 -16.07 -8.75 -31.32
C PHE A 223 -15.18 -8.09 -30.25
N PRO A 224 -14.14 -7.35 -30.65
CA PRO A 224 -13.10 -6.88 -29.72
C PRO A 224 -13.65 -5.94 -28.64
N THR A 225 -14.54 -5.01 -28.99
CA THR A 225 -15.14 -4.08 -28.01
C THR A 225 -15.98 -4.81 -26.96
N LEU A 226 -16.75 -5.85 -27.36
CA LEU A 226 -17.53 -6.63 -26.42
C LEU A 226 -16.63 -7.38 -25.43
N LEU A 227 -15.54 -7.99 -25.92
CA LEU A 227 -14.56 -8.66 -25.05
C LEU A 227 -13.83 -7.69 -24.11
N GLU A 228 -13.51 -6.48 -24.58
CA GLU A 228 -12.93 -5.42 -23.74
C GLU A 228 -13.88 -5.06 -22.59
N LEU A 229 -15.16 -4.82 -22.90
CA LEU A 229 -16.17 -4.51 -21.87
C LEU A 229 -16.40 -5.70 -20.93
N LEU A 230 -16.48 -6.92 -21.44
CA LEU A 230 -16.67 -8.12 -20.60
C LEU A 230 -15.50 -8.33 -19.64
N THR A 231 -14.26 -8.15 -20.09
CA THR A 231 -13.07 -8.31 -19.23
C THR A 231 -12.94 -7.19 -18.21
N LEU A 232 -13.32 -5.96 -18.55
CA LEU A 232 -13.41 -4.85 -17.59
C LEU A 232 -14.51 -5.11 -16.54
N SER A 233 -15.71 -5.51 -16.98
CA SER A 233 -16.81 -5.85 -16.08
C SER A 233 -16.46 -7.02 -15.16
N LEU A 234 -15.75 -8.03 -15.68
CA LEU A 234 -15.25 -9.14 -14.88
C LEU A 234 -14.25 -8.67 -13.81
N MET A 235 -13.32 -7.76 -14.16
CA MET A 235 -12.40 -7.18 -13.18
C MET A 235 -13.15 -6.46 -12.06
N VAL A 236 -14.13 -5.61 -12.42
CA VAL A 236 -14.97 -4.89 -11.44
C VAL A 236 -15.77 -5.86 -10.56
N ALA A 237 -16.37 -6.90 -11.16
CA ALA A 237 -17.10 -7.93 -10.44
C ALA A 237 -16.20 -8.70 -9.47
N VAL A 238 -14.98 -9.06 -9.88
CA VAL A 238 -14.00 -9.71 -8.99
C VAL A 238 -13.65 -8.82 -7.81
N CYS A 239 -13.36 -7.53 -8.04
CA CYS A 239 -13.09 -6.58 -6.96
C CYS A 239 -14.27 -6.48 -5.98
N HIS A 240 -15.51 -6.53 -6.48
CA HIS A 240 -16.72 -6.48 -5.66
C HIS A 240 -16.98 -7.77 -4.86
N ILE A 241 -16.77 -8.93 -5.49
CA ILE A 241 -16.99 -10.22 -4.85
C ILE A 241 -15.96 -10.46 -3.75
N SER A 242 -14.72 -10.01 -3.96
CA SER A 242 -13.63 -10.23 -3.02
C SER A 242 -13.83 -9.56 -1.67
N THR A 243 -14.47 -8.39 -1.59
CA THR A 243 -14.80 -7.74 -0.30
C THR A 243 -15.82 -8.55 0.51
N LYS A 244 -16.66 -9.35 -0.18
CA LYS A 244 -17.72 -10.16 0.41
C LYS A 244 -17.29 -11.60 0.65
N LEU A 245 -16.13 -12.02 0.16
CA LEU A 245 -15.72 -13.43 0.13
C LEU A 245 -15.68 -14.05 1.53
N SER A 246 -15.22 -13.30 2.54
CA SER A 246 -15.21 -13.74 3.95
C SER A 246 -16.59 -13.85 4.58
N ALA A 247 -17.61 -13.18 4.02
CA ALA A 247 -19.00 -13.21 4.48
C ALA A 247 -19.84 -14.30 3.80
N ILE A 248 -19.33 -14.93 2.74
CA ILE A 248 -20.03 -16.02 2.03
C ILE A 248 -19.89 -17.32 2.84
N ASN A 249 -20.74 -17.47 3.86
CA ASN A 249 -20.81 -18.67 4.72
C ASN A 249 -21.18 -19.97 3.98
N THR A 250 -21.64 -19.88 2.73
CA THR A 250 -22.08 -21.04 1.94
C THR A 250 -20.92 -21.82 1.34
N ILE A 251 -19.75 -21.20 1.15
CA ILE A 251 -18.56 -21.86 0.63
C ILE A 251 -17.61 -22.09 1.80
N ARG A 252 -17.52 -23.31 2.31
CA ARG A 252 -16.57 -23.73 3.36
C ARG A 252 -15.13 -23.75 2.83
N LEU A 253 -14.62 -22.62 2.37
CA LEU A 253 -13.21 -22.48 2.00
C LEU A 253 -12.36 -22.39 3.27
N PRO A 254 -11.17 -23.01 3.28
CA PRO A 254 -10.17 -22.76 4.33
C PRO A 254 -9.84 -21.27 4.43
N GLU A 255 -9.62 -20.77 5.64
CA GLU A 255 -9.34 -19.36 5.93
C GLU A 255 -8.21 -18.78 5.07
N TYR A 256 -7.10 -19.52 4.95
CA TYR A 256 -5.97 -19.13 4.10
C TYR A 256 -6.33 -19.01 2.60
N SER A 257 -7.29 -19.79 2.13
CA SER A 257 -7.76 -19.72 0.73
C SER A 257 -8.60 -18.46 0.51
N ILE A 258 -9.42 -18.07 1.49
CA ILE A 258 -10.19 -16.82 1.46
C ILE A 258 -9.22 -15.63 1.46
N LEU A 259 -8.21 -15.64 2.33
CA LEU A 259 -7.18 -14.61 2.39
C LEU A 259 -6.46 -14.45 1.04
N TRP A 260 -5.95 -15.55 0.48
CA TRP A 260 -5.26 -15.50 -0.81
C TRP A 260 -6.18 -15.01 -1.95
N ALA A 261 -7.43 -15.50 -1.99
CA ALA A 261 -8.40 -15.13 -3.03
C ALA A 261 -8.86 -13.67 -2.93
N SER A 262 -9.01 -13.13 -1.72
CA SER A 262 -9.42 -11.74 -1.46
C SER A 262 -8.32 -10.72 -1.74
N HIS A 263 -7.05 -11.08 -1.54
CA HIS A 263 -5.93 -10.13 -1.70
C HIS A 263 -5.14 -10.29 -3.01
N GLY A 264 -5.59 -11.14 -3.95
CA GLY A 264 -5.11 -11.09 -5.33
C GLY A 264 -5.20 -12.39 -6.14
N GLY A 265 -5.51 -13.51 -5.50
CA GLY A 265 -5.70 -14.80 -6.16
C GLY A 265 -6.67 -14.73 -7.35
N LEU A 266 -7.86 -14.17 -7.12
CA LEU A 266 -8.90 -14.06 -8.14
C LEU A 266 -8.58 -13.00 -9.21
N SER A 267 -8.05 -11.84 -8.80
CA SER A 267 -7.72 -10.74 -9.71
C SER A 267 -6.56 -11.07 -10.65
N GLY A 268 -5.67 -11.99 -10.28
CA GLY A 268 -4.64 -12.50 -11.20
C GLY A 268 -5.25 -13.09 -12.48
N PHE A 269 -6.34 -13.85 -12.36
CA PHE A 269 -7.01 -14.45 -13.52
C PHE A 269 -7.79 -13.43 -14.35
N SER A 270 -8.53 -12.52 -13.71
CA SER A 270 -9.24 -11.45 -14.44
C SER A 270 -8.25 -10.51 -15.14
N SER A 271 -7.11 -10.21 -14.51
CA SER A 271 -6.01 -9.44 -15.10
C SER A 271 -5.41 -10.13 -16.32
N ALA A 272 -5.22 -11.44 -16.26
CA ALA A 272 -4.73 -12.25 -17.37
C ALA A 272 -5.67 -12.17 -18.59
N LEU A 273 -6.98 -12.31 -18.37
CA LEU A 273 -7.98 -12.18 -19.44
C LEU A 273 -8.01 -10.76 -20.01
N LEU A 274 -7.94 -9.75 -19.14
CA LEU A 274 -7.87 -8.34 -19.55
C LEU A 274 -6.64 -8.09 -20.43
N ILE A 275 -5.45 -8.53 -20.01
CA ILE A 275 -4.22 -8.40 -20.82
C ILE A 275 -4.35 -9.12 -22.16
N LEU A 276 -4.89 -10.34 -22.16
CA LEU A 276 -5.07 -11.17 -23.36
C LEU A 276 -5.95 -10.48 -24.43
N VAL A 277 -6.98 -9.74 -24.01
CA VAL A 277 -7.85 -8.97 -24.89
C VAL A 277 -7.21 -7.64 -25.30
N PHE A 278 -6.77 -6.82 -24.35
CA PHE A 278 -6.27 -5.47 -24.62
C PHE A 278 -4.95 -5.44 -25.38
N GLN A 279 -4.15 -6.51 -25.35
CA GLN A 279 -2.94 -6.64 -26.17
C GLN A 279 -3.21 -6.63 -27.69
N GLN A 280 -4.46 -6.84 -28.12
CA GLN A 280 -4.82 -6.81 -29.54
C GLN A 280 -5.03 -5.37 -30.06
N GLU A 281 -5.36 -4.42 -29.18
CA GLU A 281 -5.60 -2.99 -29.52
C GLU A 281 -6.72 -2.75 -30.56
N LYS A 282 -7.71 -3.63 -30.66
CA LYS A 282 -8.71 -3.61 -31.75
C LYS A 282 -10.06 -2.96 -31.41
N GLY A 283 -10.48 -2.97 -30.15
CA GLY A 283 -11.80 -2.48 -29.77
C GLY A 283 -11.84 -0.96 -29.55
N LEU A 284 -13.04 -0.43 -29.36
CA LEU A 284 -13.25 1.00 -29.16
C LEU A 284 -12.61 1.50 -27.86
N VAL A 285 -12.62 0.69 -26.80
CA VAL A 285 -11.99 1.07 -25.53
C VAL A 285 -10.48 1.16 -25.72
N SER A 286 -9.88 0.19 -26.43
CA SER A 286 -8.46 0.27 -26.79
C SER A 286 -8.12 1.52 -27.60
N LYS A 287 -9.00 1.96 -28.52
CA LYS A 287 -8.76 3.20 -29.30
C LYS A 287 -8.73 4.44 -28.40
N ILE A 288 -9.64 4.53 -27.43
CA ILE A 288 -9.64 5.61 -26.44
C ILE A 288 -8.36 5.57 -25.61
N LEU A 289 -8.00 4.39 -25.08
CA LEU A 289 -6.79 4.20 -24.27
C LEU A 289 -5.50 4.51 -25.02
N GLN A 290 -5.49 4.46 -26.35
CA GLN A 290 -4.32 4.81 -27.17
C GLN A 290 -4.07 6.32 -27.28
N HIS A 291 -4.98 7.18 -26.80
CA HIS A 291 -4.75 8.62 -26.78
C HIS A 291 -3.52 9.00 -25.94
N GLN A 292 -2.68 9.88 -26.50
CA GLN A 292 -1.39 10.26 -25.92
C GLN A 292 -1.46 10.73 -24.44
N PRO A 293 -2.46 11.52 -23.99
CA PRO A 293 -2.55 11.89 -22.58
C PRO A 293 -2.71 10.70 -21.64
N LEU A 294 -3.52 9.70 -22.02
CA LEU A 294 -3.70 8.48 -21.21
C LEU A 294 -2.45 7.62 -21.22
N VAL A 295 -1.76 7.54 -22.37
CA VAL A 295 -0.48 6.82 -22.47
C VAL A 295 0.56 7.47 -21.56
N LEU A 296 0.64 8.81 -21.55
CA LEU A 296 1.54 9.56 -20.67
C LEU A 296 1.23 9.31 -19.20
N LEU A 297 -0.05 9.34 -18.80
CA LEU A 297 -0.47 8.99 -17.45
C LEU A 297 -0.04 7.56 -17.07
N GLY A 298 -0.12 6.63 -18.03
CA GLY A 298 0.37 5.26 -17.90
C GLY A 298 1.90 5.15 -17.76
N GLU A 299 2.65 6.02 -18.43
CA GLU A 299 4.11 6.07 -18.35
C GLU A 299 4.61 6.58 -16.99
N ILE A 300 3.95 7.61 -16.44
CA ILE A 300 4.30 8.17 -15.12
C ILE A 300 3.74 7.35 -13.94
N SER A 301 2.95 6.31 -14.21
CA SER A 301 2.19 5.57 -13.18
C SER A 301 3.09 4.89 -12.15
N PHE A 302 4.31 4.53 -12.52
CA PHE A 302 5.28 3.93 -11.59
C PHE A 302 5.75 4.94 -10.53
N ALA A 303 6.08 6.17 -10.95
CA ALA A 303 6.42 7.24 -10.01
C ALA A 303 5.22 7.61 -9.13
N MET A 304 4.01 7.67 -9.70
CA MET A 304 2.77 7.88 -8.94
C MET A 304 2.58 6.82 -7.86
N TYR A 305 2.74 5.55 -8.23
CA TYR A 305 2.66 4.44 -7.29
C TYR A 305 3.70 4.54 -6.17
N MET A 306 4.93 4.98 -6.45
CA MET A 306 5.96 5.06 -5.41
C MET A 306 5.80 6.26 -4.47
N LEU A 307 5.19 7.36 -4.92
CA LEU A 307 5.09 8.60 -4.14
C LEU A 307 3.77 8.74 -3.36
N HIS A 308 2.66 8.13 -3.82
CA HIS A 308 1.34 8.45 -3.29
C HIS A 308 1.22 8.25 -1.77
N TYR A 309 1.73 7.14 -1.24
CA TYR A 309 1.61 6.83 0.18
C TYR A 309 2.45 7.76 1.04
N ILE A 310 3.64 8.13 0.57
CA ILE A 310 4.51 9.10 1.25
C ILE A 310 3.80 10.46 1.34
N PHE A 311 3.18 10.91 0.25
CA PHE A 311 2.45 12.18 0.23
C PHE A 311 1.21 12.13 1.10
N LEU A 312 0.52 10.98 1.16
CA LEU A 312 -0.56 10.77 2.12
C LEU A 312 -0.03 10.86 3.56
N CYS A 313 1.04 10.15 3.94
CA CYS A 313 1.63 10.25 5.27
C CYS A 313 2.01 11.69 5.63
N TYR A 314 2.66 12.41 4.70
CA TYR A 314 2.99 13.82 4.90
C TYR A 314 1.76 14.69 5.09
N LYS A 315 0.71 14.50 4.28
CA LYS A 315 -0.55 15.22 4.45
C LYS A 315 -1.15 14.98 5.84
N PHE A 316 -1.15 13.73 6.28
CA PHE A 316 -1.70 13.34 7.58
C PHE A 316 -0.94 13.95 8.74
N GLU A 317 0.39 13.95 8.69
CA GLU A 317 1.25 14.41 9.78
C GLU A 317 1.46 15.93 9.79
N CYS A 318 1.43 16.60 8.63
CA CYS A 318 1.89 17.98 8.51
C CYS A 318 0.86 18.98 7.96
N LEU A 319 -0.23 18.54 7.32
CA LEU A 319 -1.18 19.44 6.65
C LEU A 319 -2.59 19.41 7.26
N PRO A 320 -3.07 20.51 7.86
CA PRO A 320 -4.40 20.59 8.45
C PRO A 320 -5.50 20.85 7.40
N LEU A 321 -5.60 20.00 6.38
CA LEU A 321 -6.64 20.11 5.34
C LEU A 321 -7.98 19.55 5.82
N ALA A 322 -9.08 20.07 5.25
CA ALA A 322 -10.45 19.72 5.64
C ALA A 322 -10.93 18.35 5.12
N ASN A 323 -10.06 17.60 4.44
CA ASN A 323 -10.32 16.27 3.87
C ASN A 323 -11.50 16.24 2.90
N THR A 324 -11.72 17.35 2.21
CA THR A 324 -12.78 17.54 1.23
C THR A 324 -12.42 16.93 -0.13
N PHE A 325 -13.39 16.89 -1.04
CA PHE A 325 -13.13 16.53 -2.44
C PHE A 325 -12.12 17.48 -3.10
N ALA A 326 -12.17 18.77 -2.77
CA ALA A 326 -11.21 19.76 -3.27
C ALA A 326 -9.78 19.44 -2.78
N ASP A 327 -9.62 19.08 -1.51
CA ASP A 327 -8.33 18.67 -0.95
C ASP A 327 -7.78 17.42 -1.64
N PHE A 328 -8.66 16.46 -1.98
CA PHE A 328 -8.27 15.27 -2.74
C PHE A 328 -7.86 15.60 -4.17
N ALA A 329 -8.57 16.50 -4.85
CA ALA A 329 -8.22 16.96 -6.19
C ALA A 329 -6.84 17.67 -6.19
N VAL A 330 -6.59 18.53 -5.20
CA VAL A 330 -5.27 19.18 -5.01
C VAL A 330 -4.20 18.13 -4.77
N PHE A 331 -4.44 17.15 -3.88
CA PHE A 331 -3.52 16.04 -3.64
C PHE A 331 -3.19 15.28 -4.93
N LEU A 332 -4.18 14.94 -5.75
CA LEU A 332 -3.96 14.26 -7.02
C LEU A 332 -3.14 15.09 -8.01
N LEU A 333 -3.40 16.40 -8.11
CA LEU A 333 -2.63 17.30 -8.97
C LEU A 333 -1.16 17.37 -8.53
N VAL A 334 -0.91 17.51 -7.22
CA VAL A 334 0.44 17.49 -6.64
C VAL A 334 1.14 16.16 -6.94
N LEU A 335 0.43 15.05 -6.75
CA LEU A 335 0.95 13.71 -7.00
C LEU A 335 1.30 13.49 -8.48
N ILE A 336 0.41 13.85 -9.41
CA ILE A 336 0.65 13.73 -10.86
C ILE A 336 1.84 14.61 -11.28
N ALA A 337 1.92 15.84 -10.78
CA ALA A 337 3.02 16.76 -11.03
C ALA A 337 4.37 16.20 -10.54
N ALA A 338 4.43 15.71 -9.29
CA ALA A 338 5.63 15.08 -8.75
C ALA A 338 6.01 13.80 -9.50
N SER A 339 5.02 13.01 -9.92
CA SER A 339 5.23 11.80 -10.71
C SER A 339 5.84 12.10 -12.07
N PHE A 340 5.35 13.15 -12.74
CA PHE A 340 5.90 13.62 -14.00
C PHE A 340 7.35 14.12 -13.85
N PHE A 341 7.67 14.79 -12.74
CA PHE A 341 9.03 15.21 -12.40
C PHE A 341 9.95 13.98 -12.25
N VAL A 342 9.60 13.02 -11.40
CA VAL A 342 10.41 11.80 -11.21
C VAL A 342 10.56 11.03 -12.51
N PHE A 343 9.49 10.89 -13.28
CA PHE A 343 9.53 10.23 -14.58
C PHE A 343 10.52 10.89 -15.54
N SER A 344 10.50 12.22 -15.61
CA SER A 344 11.30 12.99 -16.57
C SER A 344 12.78 13.10 -16.17
N PHE A 345 13.08 13.25 -14.88
CA PHE A 345 14.43 13.58 -14.39
C PHE A 345 15.17 12.41 -13.76
N ILE A 346 14.47 11.35 -13.36
CA ILE A 346 15.08 10.21 -12.67
C ILE A 346 14.87 8.95 -13.51
N GLU A 347 13.63 8.60 -13.79
CA GLU A 347 13.27 7.35 -14.43
C GLU A 347 13.73 7.29 -15.90
N THR A 348 13.45 8.33 -16.69
CA THR A 348 13.80 8.36 -18.11
C THR A 348 15.31 8.44 -18.35
N PRO A 349 16.09 9.28 -17.63
CA PRO A 349 17.53 9.35 -17.83
C PRO A 349 18.25 8.05 -17.47
N THR A 350 17.91 7.45 -16.33
CA THR A 350 18.50 6.18 -15.88
C THR A 350 18.22 5.04 -16.86
N ARG A 351 17.01 4.97 -17.42
CA ARG A 351 16.67 4.04 -18.50
C ARG A 351 17.52 4.23 -19.77
N ARG A 352 17.90 5.46 -20.10
CA ARG A 352 18.69 5.76 -21.31
C ARG A 352 20.16 5.39 -21.17
N ILE A 353 20.74 5.63 -19.99
CA ILE A 353 22.16 5.33 -19.71
C ILE A 353 22.45 3.83 -19.87
N PHE A 354 21.54 2.97 -19.43
CA PHE A 354 21.76 1.52 -19.37
C PHE A 354 21.06 0.73 -20.49
N LYS A 355 20.50 1.40 -21.50
CA LYS A 355 20.11 0.74 -22.76
C LYS A 355 21.28 0.78 -23.75
N SER A 356 21.84 -0.38 -24.09
CA SER A 356 22.78 -0.55 -25.22
C SER A 356 22.08 -0.50 -26.60
N GLU A 357 20.99 0.26 -26.71
CA GLU A 357 20.21 0.40 -27.94
C GLU A 357 20.24 1.85 -28.39
N LYS A 358 21.23 2.18 -29.23
CA LYS A 358 21.12 3.26 -30.20
C LYS A 358 19.89 2.96 -31.06
N LYS A 359 18.74 3.54 -30.71
CA LYS A 359 17.57 3.55 -31.57
C LYS A 359 17.11 4.98 -31.74
N ARG A 360 16.99 5.36 -33.01
CA ARG A 360 16.60 6.68 -33.51
C ARG A 360 15.24 7.06 -32.90
N ASP A 361 15.25 8.21 -32.24
CA ASP A 361 14.15 8.76 -31.45
C ASP A 361 13.03 9.21 -32.41
N ASN A 362 12.00 8.39 -32.63
CA ASN A 362 10.82 8.76 -33.44
C ASN A 362 9.75 9.52 -32.63
N ASN A 363 9.95 9.77 -31.34
CA ASN A 363 9.01 10.53 -30.50
C ASN A 363 9.37 12.02 -30.43
N THR A 364 9.50 12.65 -31.60
CA THR A 364 9.67 14.10 -31.75
C THR A 364 8.47 14.85 -31.13
N GLU A 365 7.27 14.30 -31.20
CA GLU A 365 6.06 14.88 -30.60
C GLU A 365 6.08 14.88 -29.07
N ILE A 366 6.51 13.78 -28.41
CA ILE A 366 6.66 13.76 -26.95
C ILE A 366 7.73 14.74 -26.51
N ARG A 367 8.84 14.89 -27.26
CA ARG A 367 9.83 15.94 -26.95
C ARG A 367 9.27 17.34 -27.08
N VAL A 368 8.35 17.60 -28.02
CA VAL A 368 7.71 18.91 -28.21
C VAL A 368 6.65 19.17 -27.14
N VAL A 369 5.80 18.20 -26.83
CA VAL A 369 4.80 18.27 -25.75
C VAL A 369 5.50 18.37 -24.39
N VAL A 370 6.50 17.52 -24.10
CA VAL A 370 7.31 17.61 -22.89
C VAL A 370 8.10 18.91 -22.87
N LYS A 371 8.70 19.42 -23.96
CA LYS A 371 9.38 20.73 -23.93
C LYS A 371 8.43 21.93 -23.79
N SER A 372 7.20 21.86 -24.32
CA SER A 372 6.22 22.96 -24.22
C SER A 372 5.47 22.95 -22.89
N LEU A 373 5.17 21.77 -22.33
CA LEU A 373 4.63 21.61 -20.96
C LEU A 373 5.70 21.80 -19.87
N SER A 374 6.97 21.42 -20.09
CA SER A 374 8.02 21.33 -19.05
C SER A 374 8.63 22.64 -18.55
N ARG A 375 8.11 23.80 -18.93
CA ARG A 375 8.52 25.06 -18.27
C ARG A 375 7.46 25.59 -17.33
N VAL A 376 6.18 25.52 -17.71
CA VAL A 376 5.08 26.02 -16.88
C VAL A 376 4.66 24.96 -15.87
N LEU A 377 4.40 23.73 -16.31
CA LEU A 377 4.05 22.64 -15.38
C LEU A 377 5.22 22.27 -14.51
N LEU A 378 6.48 22.35 -14.98
CA LEU A 378 7.63 22.05 -14.15
C LEU A 378 7.84 23.11 -13.06
N LYS A 379 7.72 24.40 -13.40
CA LYS A 379 7.75 25.48 -12.42
C LYS A 379 6.55 25.40 -11.48
N ALA A 380 5.35 25.10 -11.97
CA ALA A 380 4.17 24.89 -11.14
C ALA A 380 4.30 23.65 -10.24
N SER A 381 4.88 22.55 -10.73
CA SER A 381 5.17 21.34 -9.95
C SER A 381 6.17 21.64 -8.85
N LEU A 382 7.24 22.37 -9.19
CA LEU A 382 8.28 22.75 -8.26
C LEU A 382 7.75 23.75 -7.23
N VAL A 383 6.91 24.70 -7.65
CA VAL A 383 6.25 25.69 -6.78
C VAL A 383 5.21 25.04 -5.88
N VAL A 384 4.41 24.11 -6.40
CA VAL A 384 3.43 23.36 -5.59
C VAL A 384 4.16 22.43 -4.63
N LEU A 385 5.21 21.73 -5.06
CA LEU A 385 6.06 20.92 -4.19
C LEU A 385 6.78 21.79 -3.15
N LEU A 386 7.29 22.96 -3.54
CA LEU A 386 7.89 23.95 -2.64
C LEU A 386 6.85 24.46 -1.66
N ILE A 387 5.64 24.85 -2.08
CA ILE A 387 4.55 25.28 -1.20
C ILE A 387 4.20 24.14 -0.24
N TYR A 388 4.08 22.91 -0.73
CA TYR A 388 3.77 21.73 0.07
C TYR A 388 4.85 21.44 1.12
N ILE A 389 6.14 21.66 0.79
CA ILE A 389 7.30 21.44 1.67
C ILE A 389 7.58 22.63 2.60
N THR A 390 7.31 23.86 2.14
CA THR A 390 7.64 25.12 2.83
C THR A 390 6.51 25.61 3.72
N ILE A 391 5.29 25.07 3.60
CA ILE A 391 4.30 25.15 4.68
C ILE A 391 4.99 24.48 5.87
N PRO A 392 5.38 25.26 6.91
CA PRO A 392 6.06 24.67 8.04
C PRO A 392 5.10 23.64 8.60
N GLY A 393 5.52 22.38 8.62
CA GLY A 393 4.97 21.38 9.50
C GLY A 393 5.25 21.86 10.92
N LYS A 394 4.55 22.89 11.37
CA LYS A 394 4.39 23.19 12.78
C LYS A 394 3.88 21.88 13.34
N GLN A 395 4.70 21.27 14.20
CA GLN A 395 4.28 20.23 15.10
C GLN A 395 2.99 20.72 15.78
N THR A 396 1.85 20.32 15.21
CA THR A 396 0.52 20.75 15.63
C THR A 396 0.11 20.08 16.94
N TYR A 397 0.99 19.28 17.55
CA TYR A 397 0.79 18.71 18.86
C TYR A 397 0.64 19.77 19.96
N GLU A 398 1.29 20.94 19.86
CA GLU A 398 1.21 21.94 20.93
C GLU A 398 -0.01 22.88 20.82
N ASN A 399 -0.61 23.06 19.64
CA ASN A 399 -1.69 24.04 19.44
C ASN A 399 -3.12 23.45 19.44
N GLU A 400 -3.29 22.11 19.55
CA GLU A 400 -4.62 21.49 19.60
C GLU A 400 -5.28 21.48 21.00
N MET A 401 -4.56 21.91 22.05
CA MET A 401 -5.10 21.98 23.43
C MET A 401 -5.95 23.23 23.73
N VAL A 402 -6.14 24.13 22.75
CA VAL A 402 -6.83 25.42 23.00
C VAL A 402 -8.37 25.27 23.09
N ASP A 403 -8.95 24.21 22.50
CA ASP A 403 -10.40 23.94 22.49
C ASP A 403 -10.74 22.54 23.03
N THR A 404 -10.25 22.18 24.22
CA THR A 404 -10.54 20.87 24.82
C THR A 404 -11.54 20.95 25.98
N VAL A 405 -12.54 20.06 25.96
CA VAL A 405 -13.49 19.86 27.07
C VAL A 405 -13.03 18.70 27.94
N PRO A 406 -12.86 18.88 29.28
CA PRO A 406 -12.48 17.79 30.17
C PRO A 406 -13.62 16.77 30.30
N ILE A 407 -13.29 15.48 30.33
CA ILE A 407 -14.20 14.39 30.65
C ILE A 407 -14.02 14.05 32.13
N VAL A 408 -15.07 14.19 32.92
CA VAL A 408 -15.02 13.95 34.36
C VAL A 408 -14.77 12.47 34.64
N MET A 409 -13.61 12.17 35.21
CA MET A 409 -13.28 10.86 35.76
C MET A 409 -12.45 11.02 37.04
N LYS A 410 -12.54 10.05 37.94
CA LYS A 410 -11.54 9.93 39.02
C LYS A 410 -10.28 9.28 38.46
N PRO A 411 -9.09 9.62 38.96
CA PRO A 411 -7.86 8.96 38.53
C PRO A 411 -7.95 7.44 38.68
N VAL A 412 -7.53 6.71 37.64
CA VAL A 412 -7.56 5.25 37.64
C VAL A 412 -6.16 4.68 37.48
N ASN A 413 -5.81 3.82 38.43
CA ASN A 413 -4.51 3.18 38.47
C ASN A 413 -4.53 1.82 37.75
N PHE A 414 -3.55 1.59 36.88
CA PHE A 414 -3.28 0.32 36.22
C PHE A 414 -2.04 -0.32 36.86
N ASP A 415 -2.29 -1.37 37.65
CA ASP A 415 -1.25 -2.22 38.25
C ASP A 415 -0.12 -1.50 39.00
N ARG A 416 -0.42 -0.32 39.60
CA ARG A 416 0.52 0.56 40.32
C ARG A 416 1.72 1.03 39.49
N ARG A 417 1.56 1.08 38.16
CA ARG A 417 2.61 1.47 37.21
C ARG A 417 2.22 2.69 36.39
N ILE A 418 0.98 2.75 35.95
CA ILE A 418 0.44 3.84 35.14
C ILE A 418 -0.85 4.31 35.80
N GLU A 419 -1.05 5.61 35.83
CA GLU A 419 -2.28 6.21 36.29
C GLU A 419 -2.85 7.10 35.20
N ILE A 420 -4.13 6.93 34.90
CA ILE A 420 -4.87 7.88 34.08
C ILE A 420 -5.30 9.00 35.02
N LEU A 421 -4.84 10.21 34.77
CA LEU A 421 -5.21 11.38 35.56
C LEU A 421 -6.46 12.03 35.00
N GLU A 422 -6.45 12.31 33.71
CA GLU A 422 -7.44 13.17 33.07
C GLU A 422 -7.72 12.68 31.64
N LEU A 423 -8.94 12.95 31.20
CA LEU A 423 -9.37 12.78 29.82
C LEU A 423 -9.84 14.13 29.29
N TYR A 424 -9.45 14.44 28.07
CA TYR A 424 -9.86 15.65 27.39
C TYR A 424 -10.40 15.29 26.01
N ARG A 425 -11.39 16.03 25.54
CA ARG A 425 -11.95 15.87 24.20
C ARG A 425 -11.77 17.15 23.41
N SER A 426 -11.34 17.02 22.16
CA SER A 426 -11.53 18.07 21.15
C SER A 426 -12.55 17.62 20.11
N ASN A 427 -12.82 18.47 19.12
CA ASN A 427 -13.65 18.13 17.97
C ASN A 427 -13.04 17.03 17.07
N LYS A 428 -11.76 16.65 17.28
CA LYS A 428 -11.03 15.73 16.38
C LYS A 428 -10.32 14.58 17.09
N ALA A 429 -10.30 14.58 18.42
CA ALA A 429 -9.60 13.57 19.20
C ALA A 429 -10.10 13.50 20.65
N ILE A 430 -9.80 12.39 21.31
CA ILE A 430 -9.75 12.28 22.77
C ILE A 430 -8.28 12.20 23.17
N TYR A 431 -7.91 12.93 24.20
CA TYR A 431 -6.59 12.89 24.82
C TYR A 431 -6.71 12.22 26.18
N CYS A 432 -5.86 11.22 26.42
CA CYS A 432 -5.73 10.57 27.71
C CYS A 432 -4.41 11.00 28.34
N ARG A 433 -4.47 11.69 29.48
CA ARG A 433 -3.29 12.09 30.24
C ARG A 433 -2.93 11.02 31.26
N PHE A 434 -1.69 10.55 31.17
CA PHE A 434 -1.15 9.52 32.03
C PHE A 434 -0.03 10.05 32.91
N ARG A 435 0.15 9.40 34.07
CA ARG A 435 1.29 9.53 34.97
C ARG A 435 1.97 8.19 35.14
N ALA A 436 3.28 8.13 34.90
CA ALA A 436 4.08 6.95 35.23
C ALA A 436 4.36 6.92 36.75
N ILE A 437 3.87 5.90 37.46
CA ILE A 437 4.13 5.71 38.90
C ILE A 437 5.51 5.08 39.13
N LYS A 438 5.97 4.26 38.18
CA LYS A 438 7.31 3.65 38.16
C LYS A 438 7.95 3.88 36.80
N GLY A 439 9.26 3.77 36.69
CA GLY A 439 9.96 3.85 35.41
C GLY A 439 9.41 2.83 34.41
N LEU A 440 8.97 3.29 33.23
CA LEU A 440 8.35 2.44 32.21
C LEU A 440 9.32 2.20 31.06
N LEU A 441 9.62 0.92 30.79
CA LEU A 441 10.30 0.50 29.57
C LEU A 441 9.25 0.39 28.45
N LEU A 442 9.24 1.38 27.57
CA LEU A 442 8.17 1.61 26.59
C LEU A 442 8.08 0.50 25.53
N SER A 443 7.19 -0.44 25.79
CA SER A 443 6.72 -1.42 24.82
C SER A 443 5.28 -1.90 25.11
N GLU A 444 4.55 -1.12 25.90
CA GLU A 444 3.13 -1.37 26.19
C GLU A 444 2.26 -0.68 25.13
N LEU A 445 1.16 -1.34 24.77
CA LEU A 445 0.18 -0.88 23.78
C LEU A 445 -1.09 -0.45 24.51
N VAL A 446 -1.60 0.74 24.22
CA VAL A 446 -2.96 1.12 24.59
C VAL A 446 -3.88 0.71 23.46
N GLU A 447 -4.83 -0.15 23.77
CA GLU A 447 -6.00 -0.44 22.95
C GLU A 447 -7.15 0.42 23.45
N CYS A 448 -7.68 1.27 22.59
CA CYS A 448 -8.81 2.14 22.84
C CYS A 448 -9.99 1.72 21.96
N GLN A 449 -11.18 1.61 22.53
CA GLN A 449 -12.43 1.46 21.77
C GLN A 449 -13.41 2.56 22.10
N LEU A 450 -14.12 3.05 21.08
CA LEU A 450 -15.32 3.84 21.28
C LEU A 450 -16.53 2.91 21.18
N LEU A 451 -17.37 2.92 22.21
CA LEU A 451 -18.54 2.05 22.34
C LEU A 451 -19.83 2.86 22.29
N ASP A 452 -20.91 2.25 21.81
CA ASP A 452 -22.26 2.81 21.93
C ASP A 452 -22.95 2.47 23.25
N LYS A 453 -24.25 2.77 23.36
CA LYS A 453 -25.05 2.51 24.57
C LYS A 453 -25.15 1.03 24.91
N ASP A 454 -25.08 0.16 23.91
CA ASP A 454 -25.19 -1.29 24.03
C ASP A 454 -23.81 -1.96 24.15
N LEU A 455 -22.76 -1.15 24.38
CA LEU A 455 -21.36 -1.57 24.52
C LEU A 455 -20.76 -2.21 23.25
N HIS A 456 -21.35 -1.99 22.08
CA HIS A 456 -20.79 -2.45 20.82
C HIS A 456 -19.66 -1.52 20.35
N ALA A 457 -18.53 -2.10 19.94
CA ALA A 457 -17.37 -1.36 19.49
C ALA A 457 -17.61 -0.73 18.12
N LYS A 458 -17.64 0.61 18.07
CA LYS A 458 -17.75 1.41 16.84
C LYS A 458 -16.40 1.76 16.23
N MET A 459 -15.35 1.78 17.05
CA MET A 459 -13.98 2.03 16.63
C MET A 459 -13.03 1.26 17.54
N PHE A 460 -11.97 0.71 16.96
CA PHE A 460 -10.84 0.14 17.70
C PHE A 460 -9.56 0.80 17.20
N LEU A 461 -8.83 1.41 18.13
CA LEU A 461 -7.54 2.01 17.89
C LEU A 461 -6.52 1.33 18.78
N ARG A 462 -5.35 1.03 18.24
CA ARG A 462 -4.24 0.49 18.99
C ARG A 462 -3.02 1.35 18.77
N GLN A 463 -2.51 1.93 19.85
CA GLN A 463 -1.41 2.89 19.80
C GLN A 463 -0.36 2.54 20.86
N ALA A 464 0.90 2.70 20.50
CA ALA A 464 1.98 2.58 21.49
C ALA A 464 1.88 3.71 22.51
N LEU A 465 2.18 3.40 23.77
CA LEU A 465 2.08 4.35 24.89
C LEU A 465 3.03 5.56 24.78
N SER A 466 3.97 5.57 23.84
CA SER A 466 4.92 6.68 23.65
C SER A 466 5.33 6.86 22.18
N ALA A 467 5.55 8.13 21.81
CA ALA A 467 6.20 8.55 20.57
C ALA A 467 7.74 8.62 20.66
N LYS A 468 8.32 8.47 21.86
CA LYS A 468 9.78 8.48 22.12
C LYS A 468 10.29 7.10 22.60
N PRO A 469 11.49 6.66 22.16
CA PRO A 469 12.08 5.37 22.55
C PRO A 469 12.77 5.36 23.94
N GLU A 470 12.76 6.48 24.67
CA GLU A 470 13.43 6.64 25.97
C GLU A 470 12.48 6.26 27.12
N ALA A 471 12.98 5.61 28.17
CA ALA A 471 12.18 5.21 29.33
C ALA A 471 11.48 6.42 29.97
N ILE A 472 10.17 6.32 30.23
CA ILE A 472 9.44 7.35 30.97
C ILE A 472 9.88 7.28 32.42
N SER A 473 10.34 8.40 32.96
CA SER A 473 10.79 8.47 34.35
C SER A 473 9.61 8.38 35.30
N ALA A 474 9.82 7.84 36.50
CA ALA A 474 8.77 7.84 37.52
C ALA A 474 8.36 9.29 37.83
N GLY A 475 7.05 9.57 37.80
CA GLY A 475 6.45 10.89 38.00
C GLY A 475 6.19 11.69 36.71
N GLU A 476 6.71 11.26 35.56
CA GLU A 476 6.55 11.98 34.30
C GLU A 476 5.13 11.83 33.74
N LEU A 477 4.61 12.93 33.18
CA LEU A 477 3.30 13.01 32.55
C LEU A 477 3.44 12.85 31.03
N PHE A 478 2.50 12.14 30.41
CA PHE A 478 2.45 12.00 28.96
C PHE A 478 1.01 11.87 28.48
N ASP A 479 0.75 12.36 27.27
CA ASP A 479 -0.58 12.38 26.67
C ASP A 479 -0.65 11.41 25.49
N LEU A 480 -1.74 10.64 25.43
CA LEU A 480 -2.08 9.80 24.28
C LEU A 480 -3.22 10.43 23.49
N LYS A 481 -2.99 10.69 22.20
CA LYS A 481 -4.02 11.20 21.29
C LYS A 481 -4.72 10.05 20.59
N VAL A 482 -5.99 9.83 20.93
CA VAL A 482 -6.91 8.93 20.24
C VAL A 482 -7.68 9.74 19.19
N PRO A 483 -7.34 9.65 17.89
CA PRO A 483 -8.08 10.35 16.84
C PRO A 483 -9.52 9.84 16.75
N ALA A 484 -10.48 10.76 16.70
CA ALA A 484 -11.91 10.45 16.60
C ALA A 484 -12.67 11.61 15.95
N SER A 485 -13.50 11.34 14.94
CA SER A 485 -14.33 12.37 14.31
C SER A 485 -15.47 12.83 15.23
N ILE A 486 -16.03 14.03 14.96
CA ILE A 486 -17.20 14.55 15.69
C ILE A 486 -18.35 13.54 15.68
N ASP A 487 -18.61 12.90 14.53
CA ASP A 487 -19.68 11.91 14.38
C ASP A 487 -19.41 10.62 15.16
N GLN A 488 -18.15 10.21 15.30
CA GLN A 488 -17.78 9.06 16.11
C GLN A 488 -17.97 9.37 17.60
N LEU A 489 -17.61 10.58 18.02
CA LEU A 489 -17.73 11.03 19.41
C LEU A 489 -19.19 11.26 19.82
N SER A 490 -20.02 11.81 18.94
CA SER A 490 -21.44 12.06 19.21
C SER A 490 -22.28 10.77 19.29
N ASN A 491 -21.88 9.75 18.55
CA ASN A 491 -22.57 8.46 18.49
C ASN A 491 -22.05 7.42 19.49
N SER A 492 -21.05 7.76 20.30
CA SER A 492 -20.47 6.90 21.33
C SER A 492 -20.88 7.34 22.73
N SER A 493 -21.17 6.35 23.58
CA SER A 493 -21.57 6.58 24.97
C SER A 493 -20.46 6.23 25.95
N TYR A 494 -19.50 5.39 25.55
CA TYR A 494 -18.36 5.03 26.38
C TYR A 494 -17.05 5.03 25.58
N ILE A 495 -15.95 5.30 26.27
CA ILE A 495 -14.60 4.96 25.83
C ILE A 495 -14.10 3.78 26.67
N SER A 496 -13.52 2.79 26.02
CA SER A 496 -12.95 1.60 26.63
C SER A 496 -11.44 1.60 26.43
N LEU A 497 -10.69 1.58 27.53
CA LEU A 497 -9.23 1.62 27.53
C LEU A 497 -8.66 0.32 28.09
N LYS A 498 -7.72 -0.26 27.36
CA LYS A 498 -6.96 -1.45 27.76
C LYS A 498 -5.49 -1.19 27.54
N ILE A 499 -4.68 -1.47 28.55
CA ILE A 499 -3.23 -1.40 28.41
C ILE A 499 -2.71 -2.83 28.34
N VAL A 500 -1.92 -3.13 27.31
CA VAL A 500 -1.40 -4.46 27.04
C VAL A 500 0.12 -4.41 27.04
N ARG A 501 0.75 -5.29 27.80
CA ARG A 501 2.21 -5.41 27.82
C ARG A 501 2.71 -5.97 26.49
N ARG A 502 4.00 -5.78 26.19
CA ARG A 502 4.68 -6.35 25.00
C ARG A 502 4.50 -7.87 24.85
N ASN A 503 4.32 -8.58 25.97
CA ASN A 503 4.09 -10.03 26.00
C ASN A 503 2.60 -10.43 25.89
N GLY A 504 1.71 -9.48 25.56
CA GLY A 504 0.28 -9.73 25.34
C GLY A 504 -0.59 -9.76 26.61
N LYS A 505 0.00 -9.67 27.81
CA LYS A 505 -0.78 -9.67 29.07
C LYS A 505 -1.38 -8.29 29.34
N PRO A 506 -2.69 -8.19 29.66
CA PRO A 506 -3.30 -6.92 30.02
C PRO A 506 -2.82 -6.41 31.39
N LEU A 507 -2.74 -5.10 31.54
CA LEU A 507 -2.74 -4.45 32.85
C LEU A 507 -4.18 -4.22 33.27
N TYR A 508 -4.52 -4.64 34.48
CA TYR A 508 -5.87 -4.53 35.00
C TYR A 508 -6.06 -3.18 35.70
N PRO A 509 -7.13 -2.43 35.39
CA PRO A 509 -7.51 -1.26 36.17
C PRO A 509 -7.81 -1.69 37.60
N GLN A 510 -7.36 -0.91 38.59
CA GLN A 510 -7.55 -1.23 40.01
C GLN A 510 -8.85 -0.63 40.56
N ASN A 511 -9.38 0.40 39.92
CA ASN A 511 -10.62 1.10 40.28
C ASN A 511 -11.39 1.49 38.99
N GLY A 512 -12.64 1.95 39.11
CA GLY A 512 -13.48 2.35 37.97
C GLY A 512 -14.33 1.21 37.39
N PHE A 513 -15.23 1.55 36.45
CA PHE A 513 -16.14 0.60 35.80
C PHE A 513 -15.39 -0.25 34.78
N ARG A 514 -15.60 -1.58 34.76
CA ARG A 514 -14.81 -2.50 33.94
C ARG A 514 -15.69 -3.34 33.02
N ASP A 515 -15.10 -3.89 31.97
CA ASP A 515 -15.74 -4.94 31.16
C ASP A 515 -15.86 -6.26 31.94
N ASP A 516 -16.62 -7.22 31.42
CA ASP A 516 -16.89 -8.51 32.08
C ASP A 516 -15.61 -9.30 32.40
N ASN A 517 -14.56 -9.14 31.59
CA ASN A 517 -13.26 -9.77 31.78
C ASN A 517 -12.32 -8.96 32.71
N GLY A 518 -12.79 -7.82 33.22
CA GLY A 518 -12.07 -6.91 34.10
C GLY A 518 -10.84 -6.23 33.50
N SER A 519 -10.58 -6.46 32.20
CA SER A 519 -9.34 -6.11 31.50
C SER A 519 -9.38 -4.72 30.88
N ARG A 520 -10.58 -4.17 30.68
CA ARG A 520 -10.83 -2.85 30.08
C ARG A 520 -11.45 -1.94 31.12
N LEU A 521 -10.99 -0.70 31.16
CA LEU A 521 -11.65 0.39 31.87
C LEU A 521 -12.69 1.03 30.95
N LEU A 522 -13.92 1.15 31.42
CA LEU A 522 -15.04 1.78 30.73
C LEU A 522 -15.31 3.15 31.35
N ILE A 523 -15.35 4.19 30.52
CA ILE A 523 -15.56 5.57 30.95
C ILE A 523 -16.70 6.14 30.12
N ALA A 524 -17.75 6.63 30.79
CA ALA A 524 -18.89 7.24 30.13
C ALA A 524 -18.48 8.59 29.53
N LEU A 525 -18.84 8.82 28.27
CA LEU A 525 -18.62 10.09 27.58
C LEU A 525 -19.75 11.11 27.84
N ARG A 526 -20.81 10.71 28.58
CA ARG A 526 -22.12 11.38 28.63
C ARG A 526 -22.39 12.34 29.80
N ASN A 527 -21.38 12.77 30.57
CA ASN A 527 -21.58 13.71 31.69
C ASN A 527 -21.04 15.14 31.44
N CYS A 528 -21.16 15.69 30.23
CA CYS A 528 -20.86 17.12 29.97
C CYS A 528 -21.87 17.81 29.03
N LEU A 529 -23.10 17.31 28.98
CA LEU A 529 -24.24 17.99 28.34
C LEU A 529 -25.39 18.06 29.35
N GLU A 530 -25.11 18.72 30.47
CA GLU A 530 -26.07 19.52 31.26
C GLU A 530 -25.35 20.79 31.70
#